data_AF-A0A837APX9-F1
#
_entry.id   AF-A0A837APX9-F1
#
_cell.length_a   1.000
_cell.length_b   1.000
_cell.length_c   1.000
_cell.angle_alpha   90.00
_cell.angle_beta   90.00
_cell.angle_gamma   90.00
#
_symmetry.space_group_name_H-M   'P 1'
#
loop_
_entity.id
_entity.type
_entity.pdbx_description
1 polymer ?
#
loop_
_entity_poly.entity_id
_entity_poly.type
_entity_poly.pdbx_seq_one_letter_code
_entity_poly.pdbx_strand_id
1 'polypeptide(L)'
;EYADAGLVALEKHGDLLPESTLASITKNKVALKSPLTTPVGEGFSSINVAMRRKFDLYANVRPAKSFPNTKSRFADGVDLITVRENT
;
A
#
# COMPACT_ATOMS: atom_id res chain seq x y z
N GLU A 1 3.28 -16.32 -0.09
CA GLU A 1 4.36 -16.44 -1.09
C GLU A 1 5.00 -15.07 -1.31
N TYR A 2 6.23 -15.01 -1.80
CA TYR A 2 6.89 -13.75 -2.13
C TYR A 2 6.58 -13.36 -3.59
N ALA A 3 6.36 -12.07 -3.83
CA ALA A 3 6.05 -11.51 -5.15
C ALA A 3 6.70 -10.13 -5.29
N ASP A 4 7.19 -9.81 -6.50
CA ASP A 4 7.85 -8.52 -6.78
C ASP A 4 6.80 -7.45 -7.17
N ALA A 5 6.97 -6.22 -6.70
CA ALA A 5 6.20 -5.04 -7.12
C ALA A 5 7.04 -3.76 -7.01
N GLY A 6 6.66 -2.70 -7.72
CA GLY A 6 7.39 -1.42 -7.73
C GLY A 6 8.68 -1.48 -8.54
N LEU A 7 9.69 -0.70 -8.14
CA LEU A 7 10.95 -0.58 -8.88
C LEU A 7 11.68 -1.92 -9.06
N VAL A 8 11.66 -2.78 -8.04
CA VAL A 8 12.26 -4.13 -8.14
C VAL A 8 11.58 -4.96 -9.22
N ALA A 9 10.27 -4.80 -9.40
CA ALA A 9 9.55 -5.50 -10.46
C ALA A 9 9.84 -4.91 -11.84
N LEU A 10 9.97 -3.58 -11.93
CA LEU A 10 10.33 -2.91 -13.18
C LEU A 10 11.72 -3.37 -13.66
N GLU A 11 12.70 -3.44 -12.77
CA GLU A 11 14.06 -3.87 -13.10
C GLU A 11 14.12 -5.34 -13.56
N LYS A 12 13.34 -6.23 -12.94
CA LYS A 12 13.38 -7.67 -13.23
C LYS A 12 12.46 -8.10 -14.36
N HIS A 13 11.28 -7.49 -14.47
CA HIS A 13 10.18 -7.96 -15.30
C HIS A 13 9.75 -6.93 -16.36
N GLY A 14 10.29 -5.70 -16.31
CA GLY A 14 9.89 -4.61 -17.20
C GLY A 14 8.52 -4.01 -16.87
N ASP A 15 7.89 -4.43 -15.78
CA ASP A 15 6.57 -3.97 -15.33
C ASP A 15 6.59 -3.68 -13.83
N LEU A 16 6.00 -2.55 -13.44
CA LEU A 16 5.86 -2.13 -12.05
C LEU A 16 4.89 -3.03 -11.25
N LEU A 17 3.95 -3.69 -11.91
CA LEU A 17 2.97 -4.56 -11.27
C LEU A 17 2.68 -5.83 -12.09
N PRO A 18 3.61 -6.80 -12.08
CA PRO A 18 3.50 -8.03 -12.86
C PRO A 18 2.19 -8.78 -12.62
N GLU A 19 1.67 -9.43 -13.67
CA GLU A 19 0.42 -10.20 -13.59
C GLU A 19 0.52 -11.35 -12.58
N SER A 20 1.69 -11.97 -12.42
CA SER A 20 1.94 -13.02 -11.42
C SER A 20 1.71 -12.52 -10.00
N THR A 21 2.10 -11.29 -9.68
CA THR A 21 1.86 -10.64 -8.39
C THR A 21 0.36 -10.40 -8.18
N LEU A 22 -0.35 -9.94 -9.21
CA LEU A 22 -1.80 -9.73 -9.15
C LEU A 22 -2.56 -11.05 -8.99
N ALA A 23 -2.12 -12.12 -9.65
CA ALA A 23 -2.68 -13.46 -9.54
C ALA A 23 -2.47 -14.02 -8.12
N SER A 24 -1.29 -13.81 -7.54
CA SER A 24 -0.99 -14.17 -6.15
C SER A 24 -1.96 -13.50 -5.16
N ILE A 25 -2.13 -12.17 -5.27
CA ILE A 25 -3.05 -11.42 -4.41
C ILE A 25 -4.50 -11.90 -4.62
N THR A 26 -4.90 -12.14 -5.87
CA THR A 26 -6.24 -12.66 -6.21
C THR A 26 -6.52 -14.02 -5.59
N LYS A 27 -5.52 -14.92 -5.57
CA LYS A 27 -5.60 -16.24 -4.97
C LYS A 27 -5.65 -16.16 -3.45
N ASN A 28 -4.76 -15.39 -2.84
CA ASN A 28 -4.55 -15.39 -1.40
C ASN A 28 -5.50 -14.43 -0.64
N LYS A 29 -6.10 -13.45 -1.32
CA LYS A 29 -6.99 -12.40 -0.78
C LYS A 29 -6.37 -11.44 0.23
N VAL A 30 -5.23 -11.80 0.82
CA VAL A 30 -4.47 -11.02 1.79
C VAL A 30 -3.05 -10.85 1.28
N ALA A 31 -2.52 -9.64 1.40
CA ALA A 31 -1.15 -9.31 1.05
C ALA A 31 -0.56 -8.31 2.05
N LEU A 32 0.71 -8.52 2.40
CA LEU A 32 1.52 -7.55 3.13
C LEU A 32 2.56 -7.00 2.17
N LYS A 33 2.65 -5.67 2.07
CA LYS A 33 3.59 -5.01 1.17
C LYS A 33 4.37 -3.88 1.83
N SER A 34 5.63 -3.76 1.45
CA SER A 34 6.47 -2.60 1.76
C SER A 34 6.00 -1.35 1.01
N PRO A 35 6.48 -0.15 1.37
CA PRO A 35 6.27 1.06 0.57
C PRO A 35 6.77 0.85 -0.87
N LEU A 36 5.93 1.19 -1.85
CA LEU A 36 6.27 1.06 -3.27
C LEU A 36 6.45 2.45 -3.86
N THR A 37 7.68 2.76 -4.27
CA THR A 37 8.00 4.00 -4.96
C THR A 37 7.34 4.01 -6.32
N THR A 38 6.58 5.07 -6.61
CA THR A 38 6.08 5.36 -7.97
C THR A 38 6.97 6.47 -8.55
N PRO A 39 7.62 6.26 -9.71
CA PRO A 39 8.39 7.32 -10.36
C PRO A 39 7.44 8.50 -10.70
N VAL A 40 7.89 9.72 -10.40
CA VAL A 40 7.11 10.94 -10.60
C VAL A 40 7.38 11.47 -12.00
N GLY A 41 6.33 11.76 -12.78
CA GLY A 41 6.43 12.51 -14.03
C GLY A 41 6.39 11.71 -15.34
N GLU A 42 6.46 10.38 -15.30
CA GLU A 42 6.48 9.53 -16.52
C GLU A 42 5.11 8.96 -16.94
N GLY A 43 4.00 9.59 -16.53
CA GLY A 43 2.65 9.18 -16.98
C GLY A 43 2.10 7.88 -16.36
N PHE A 44 2.79 7.27 -15.41
CA PHE A 44 2.29 6.11 -14.67
C PHE A 44 1.27 6.51 -13.62
N SER A 45 0.07 5.91 -13.68
CA SER A 45 -0.87 5.94 -12.56
C SER A 45 -0.23 5.24 -11.35
N SER A 46 -0.42 5.79 -10.14
CA SER A 46 0.19 5.21 -8.94
C SER A 46 -0.18 3.74 -8.79
N ILE A 47 0.83 2.87 -8.67
CA ILE A 47 0.68 1.42 -8.50
C ILE A 47 -0.24 1.10 -7.31
N ASN A 48 -0.11 1.88 -6.23
CA ASN A 48 -0.94 1.74 -5.05
C ASN A 48 -2.42 2.04 -5.35
N VAL A 49 -2.69 3.04 -6.20
CA VAL A 49 -4.06 3.38 -6.64
C VAL A 49 -4.59 2.31 -7.58
N ALA A 50 -3.79 1.86 -8.55
CA ALA A 50 -4.16 0.79 -9.48
C ALA A 50 -4.55 -0.50 -8.75
N MET A 51 -3.76 -0.92 -7.74
CA MET A 51 -4.09 -2.08 -6.91
C MET A 51 -5.40 -1.89 -6.15
N ARG A 52 -5.64 -0.72 -5.55
CA ARG A 52 -6.86 -0.46 -4.79
C ARG A 52 -8.11 -0.57 -5.66
N ARG A 53 -8.05 0.01 -6.87
CA ARG A 53 -9.14 -0.08 -7.85
C ARG A 53 -9.36 -1.51 -8.33
N LYS A 54 -8.28 -2.24 -8.67
CA LYS A 54 -8.37 -3.61 -9.18
C LYS A 54 -9.00 -4.57 -8.16
N PHE A 55 -8.72 -4.39 -6.88
CA PHE A 55 -9.20 -5.25 -5.81
C PHE A 55 -10.37 -4.67 -5.01
N ASP A 56 -10.96 -3.56 -5.47
CA ASP A 56 -12.05 -2.85 -4.80
C ASP A 56 -11.78 -2.58 -3.30
N LEU A 57 -10.55 -2.15 -2.99
CA LEU A 57 -10.11 -1.86 -1.63
C LEU A 57 -10.57 -0.47 -1.20
N TYR A 58 -11.88 -0.27 -1.14
CA TYR A 58 -12.53 1.05 -1.02
C TYR A 58 -12.26 1.77 0.32
N ALA A 59 -11.90 1.05 1.37
CA ALA A 59 -11.64 1.61 2.69
C ALA A 59 -10.14 1.62 3.04
N ASN A 60 -9.58 2.81 3.27
CA ASN A 60 -8.25 3.00 3.84
C ASN A 60 -8.38 3.29 5.34
N VAL A 61 -8.16 2.27 6.16
CA VAL A 61 -8.27 2.38 7.63
C VAL A 61 -6.92 2.73 8.24
N ARG A 62 -6.85 3.84 9.00
CA ARG A 62 -5.62 4.35 9.62
C ARG A 62 -5.83 4.60 11.11
N PRO A 63 -5.54 3.61 11.98
CA PRO A 63 -5.51 3.82 13.42
C PRO A 63 -4.31 4.70 13.81
N ALA A 64 -4.54 5.64 14.72
CA ALA A 64 -3.50 6.42 15.37
C ALA A 64 -3.74 6.38 16.89
N LYS A 65 -2.75 5.89 17.63
CA LYS A 65 -2.80 5.71 19.07
C LYS A 65 -1.54 6.24 19.72
N SER A 66 -1.66 6.90 20.87
CA SER A 66 -0.50 7.26 21.68
C SER A 66 0.18 6.00 22.23
N PHE A 67 1.49 5.89 22.05
CA PHE A 67 2.30 4.80 22.60
C PHE A 67 3.20 5.30 23.73
N PRO A 68 3.31 4.57 24.86
CA PRO A 68 4.20 4.94 25.96
C PRO A 68 5.62 5.20 25.48
N ASN A 69 6.30 6.18 26.09
CA ASN A 69 7.68 6.58 25.78
C ASN A 69 7.92 7.14 24.37
N THR A 70 6.87 7.45 23.61
CA THR A 70 7.01 8.12 22.31
C THR A 70 7.21 9.63 22.53
N LYS A 71 8.30 10.20 22.00
CA LYS A 71 8.49 11.65 21.98
C LYS A 71 7.51 12.29 20.99
N SER A 72 6.44 12.87 21.54
CA SER A 72 5.31 13.41 20.82
C SER A 72 4.89 14.74 21.46
N ARG A 73 4.30 15.66 20.68
CA ARG A 73 3.66 16.88 21.24
C ARG A 73 2.45 16.53 22.12
N PHE A 74 1.79 15.42 21.82
CA PHE A 74 0.68 14.85 22.59
C PHE A 74 1.19 13.56 23.23
N ALA A 75 1.63 13.64 24.48
CA ALA A 75 2.23 12.51 25.18
C ALA A 75 1.24 11.33 25.34
N ASP A 76 -0.05 11.64 25.43
CA ASP A 76 -1.16 10.73 25.67
C ASP A 76 -2.45 11.24 25.00
N GLY A 77 -3.54 10.49 25.16
CA GLY A 77 -4.90 10.91 24.75
C GLY A 77 -5.25 10.72 23.27
N VAL A 78 -4.29 10.36 22.39
CA VAL A 78 -4.62 10.03 20.99
C VAL A 78 -5.14 8.60 20.93
N ASP A 79 -6.42 8.45 20.57
CA ASP A 79 -7.04 7.18 20.21
C ASP A 79 -8.12 7.44 19.15
N LEU A 80 -7.74 7.29 17.88
CA LEU A 80 -8.63 7.58 16.76
C LEU A 80 -8.37 6.63 15.58
N ILE A 81 -9.40 6.49 14.75
CA ILE A 81 -9.33 5.76 13.48
C ILE A 81 -9.81 6.67 12.37
N THR A 82 -8.96 6.95 11.39
CA THR A 82 -9.37 7.61 10.16
C THR A 82 -9.80 6.56 9.15
N VAL A 83 -11.05 6.65 8.67
CA VAL A 83 -11.55 5.88 7.52
C VAL A 83 -11.54 6.81 6.32
N ARG A 84 -10.59 6.59 5.41
CA ARG A 84 -10.44 7.37 4.19
C ARG A 84 -10.97 6.57 2.99
N GLU A 85 -11.79 7.23 2.18
CA GLU A 85 -12.22 6.74 0.86
C GLU A 85 -10.99 6.50 -0.06
N ASN A 86 -11.00 5.40 -0.81
CA ASN A 86 -9.80 4.80 -1.41
C ASN A 86 -10.00 4.20 -2.83
N THR A 87 -11.09 4.53 -3.52
CA THR A 87 -11.40 4.13 -4.91
C THR A 87 -10.95 5.16 -5.97
#